data_AF-A0A3M8DBZ7-F1
#
_entry.id   AF-A0A3M8DBZ7-F1
#
_cell.length_a   1.000
_cell.length_b   1.000
_cell.length_c   1.000
_cell.angle_alpha   90.00
_cell.angle_beta   90.00
_cell.angle_gamma   90.00
#
_symmetry.space_group_name_H-M   'P 1'
#
loop_
_entity.id
_entity.type
_entity.pdbx_description
1 polymer ?
#
loop_
_entity_poly.entity_id
_entity_poly.type
_entity_poly.pdbx_seq_one_letter_code
_entity_poly.pdbx_strand_id
1 'polypeptide(L)'
;MFLSNGLIPVSSLIMNAAFNCLENRSPEASHVKYKDYHIPVERLPQFIGEYQEIAKSLSIPIRLQEGQLQMLMHNNPLRLKPIGEDFFYEWLDERCALNQR
;
A
#
# COMPACT_ATOMS: atom_id res chain seq x y z
N MET A 1 8.29 -24.30 -17.30
CA MET A 1 9.42 -23.41 -17.70
C MET A 1 8.81 -22.06 -17.99
N PHE A 2 8.85 -21.11 -17.05
CA PHE A 2 8.42 -19.73 -17.30
C PHE A 2 9.66 -18.84 -17.22
N LEU A 3 10.09 -18.38 -18.40
CA LEU A 3 11.05 -17.30 -18.55
C LEU A 3 10.25 -16.00 -18.62
N SER A 4 10.27 -15.23 -17.55
CA SER A 4 10.09 -13.79 -17.61
C SER A 4 11.08 -13.17 -16.63
N ASN A 5 12.28 -12.88 -17.14
CA ASN A 5 13.28 -12.02 -16.50
C ASN A 5 12.77 -10.57 -16.46
N GLY A 6 11.65 -10.34 -15.76
CA GLY A 6 11.33 -9.02 -15.25
C GLY A 6 12.10 -8.89 -13.95
N LEU A 7 13.11 -8.01 -13.90
CA LEU A 7 13.72 -7.59 -12.65
C LEU A 7 12.59 -7.15 -11.71
N ILE A 8 12.23 -8.02 -10.77
CA ILE A 8 11.27 -7.66 -9.72
C ILE A 8 11.92 -6.48 -9.01
N PRO A 9 11.26 -5.31 -8.94
CA PRO A 9 11.83 -4.16 -8.27
C PRO A 9 12.26 -4.54 -6.85
N VAL A 10 13.42 -4.05 -6.40
CA VAL A 10 13.94 -4.35 -5.05
C VAL A 10 12.91 -3.97 -3.99
N SER A 11 12.15 -2.90 -4.20
CA SER A 11 11.02 -2.50 -3.36
C SER A 11 9.93 -3.58 -3.28
N SER A 12 9.58 -4.22 -4.38
CA SER A 12 8.61 -5.32 -4.42
C SER A 12 9.13 -6.57 -3.70
N LEU A 13 10.43 -6.87 -3.79
CA LEU A 13 11.04 -7.97 -3.01
C LEU A 13 11.01 -7.67 -1.51
N ILE A 14 11.37 -6.44 -1.11
CA ILE A 14 11.33 -6.00 0.30
C ILE A 14 9.90 -6.08 0.85
N MET A 15 8.92 -5.58 0.09
CA MET A 15 7.52 -5.62 0.51
C MET A 15 7.00 -7.05 0.63
N ASN A 16 7.30 -7.93 -0.34
CA ASN A 16 6.94 -9.35 -0.25
C ASN A 16 7.57 -10.03 0.97
N ALA A 17 8.84 -9.76 1.25
CA ALA A 17 9.50 -10.28 2.43
C ALA A 17 8.85 -9.78 3.73
N ALA A 18 8.53 -8.48 3.81
CA ALA A 18 7.83 -7.89 4.95
C ALA A 18 6.45 -8.53 5.16
N PHE A 19 5.67 -8.72 4.09
CA PHE A 19 4.36 -9.39 4.18
C PHE A 19 4.46 -10.84 4.63
N ASN A 20 5.44 -11.57 4.11
CA ASN A 20 5.67 -12.93 4.53
C ASN A 20 6.01 -13.00 6.03
N CYS A 21 6.84 -12.08 6.53
CA CYS A 21 7.15 -11.99 7.96
C CYS A 21 5.91 -11.67 8.80
N LEU A 22 5.07 -10.70 8.39
CA LEU A 22 3.83 -10.35 9.11
C LEU A 22 2.86 -11.53 9.23
N GLU A 23 2.90 -12.43 8.26
CA GLU A 23 2.03 -13.60 8.17
C GLU A 23 2.66 -14.88 8.75
N ASN A 24 3.78 -14.78 9.50
CA ASN A 24 4.55 -15.91 10.02
C ASN A 24 5.00 -16.93 8.95
N ARG A 25 5.37 -16.43 7.76
CA ARG A 25 5.89 -17.23 6.64
C ARG A 25 7.38 -16.94 6.43
N SER A 26 8.06 -17.82 5.69
CA SER A 26 9.43 -17.55 5.24
C SER A 26 9.47 -16.29 4.37
N PRO A 27 10.45 -15.37 4.55
CA PRO A 27 10.61 -14.17 3.73
C PRO A 27 10.66 -14.47 2.22
N GLU A 28 11.18 -15.64 1.85
CA GLU A 28 11.31 -16.10 0.46
C GLU A 28 10.06 -16.77 -0.11
N ALA A 29 8.95 -16.82 0.63
CA ALA A 29 7.70 -17.44 0.18
C ALA A 29 7.02 -16.61 -0.93
N SER A 30 7.56 -16.69 -2.14
CA SER A 30 7.08 -16.00 -3.35
C SER A 30 5.92 -16.71 -4.05
N HIS A 31 5.66 -17.97 -3.70
CA HIS A 31 4.60 -18.80 -4.27
C HIS A 31 3.21 -18.49 -3.67
N VAL A 32 3.14 -17.74 -2.57
CA VAL A 32 1.87 -17.39 -1.92
C VAL A 32 1.37 -16.08 -2.50
N LYS A 33 0.29 -16.16 -3.28
CA LYS A 33 -0.40 -14.96 -3.77
C LYS A 33 -1.02 -14.23 -2.59
N TYR A 34 -0.87 -12.91 -2.58
CA TYR A 34 -1.53 -12.05 -1.60
C TYR A 34 -3.04 -12.33 -1.64
N LYS A 35 -3.67 -12.53 -0.48
CA LYS A 35 -5.14 -12.61 -0.42
C LYS A 35 -5.65 -11.20 -0.64
N ASP A 36 -6.47 -10.98 -1.67
CA ASP A 36 -7.15 -9.70 -1.80
C ASP A 36 -7.98 -9.46 -0.53
N TYR A 37 -7.54 -8.49 0.25
CA TYR A 37 -8.20 -8.10 1.47
C TYR A 37 -9.19 -6.99 1.14
N HIS A 38 -10.45 -7.20 1.52
CA HIS A 38 -11.51 -6.25 1.26
C HIS A 38 -12.00 -5.67 2.58
N ILE A 39 -12.03 -4.34 2.68
CA ILE A 39 -12.67 -3.62 3.77
C ILE A 39 -14.08 -3.24 3.30
N PRO A 40 -15.14 -3.64 4.01
CA PRO A 40 -16.50 -3.20 3.72
C PRO A 40 -16.60 -1.67 3.69
N VAL A 41 -17.40 -1.13 2.75
CA VAL A 41 -17.51 0.32 2.54
C VAL A 41 -17.93 1.06 3.81
N GLU A 42 -18.74 0.41 4.65
CA GLU A 42 -19.25 0.93 5.92
C GLU A 42 -18.13 1.13 6.96
N ARG A 43 -17.02 0.39 6.83
CA ARG A 43 -15.84 0.52 7.71
C ARG A 43 -14.85 1.56 7.20
N LEU A 44 -14.85 1.93 5.92
CA LEU A 44 -13.91 2.91 5.38
C LEU A 44 -13.90 4.26 6.11
N PRO A 45 -15.04 4.82 6.57
CA PRO A 45 -15.07 6.07 7.33
C PRO A 45 -14.22 6.06 8.61
N GLN A 46 -13.98 4.89 9.22
CA GLN A 46 -13.21 4.78 10.46
C GLN A 46 -11.73 5.18 10.29
N PHE A 47 -11.23 5.21 9.05
CA PHE A 47 -9.84 5.53 8.70
C PHE A 47 -9.66 6.98 8.23
N ILE A 48 -10.72 7.78 8.18
CA ILE A 48 -10.66 9.17 7.76
C ILE A 48 -10.17 10.02 8.94
N GLY A 49 -9.18 10.87 8.71
CA GLY A 49 -8.67 11.75 9.77
C GLY A 49 -7.42 12.53 9.40
N GLU A 50 -6.91 13.27 10.38
CA GLU A 50 -5.59 13.92 10.35
C GLU A 50 -4.62 13.11 11.21
N TYR A 51 -3.61 12.53 10.57
CA TYR A 51 -2.58 11.75 11.25
C TYR A 51 -1.34 12.62 11.42
N GLN A 52 -0.69 12.55 12.58
CA GLN A 52 0.53 13.32 12.82
C GLN A 52 1.74 12.40 12.90
N GLU A 53 2.74 12.66 12.08
CA GLU A 53 4.07 12.12 12.30
C GLU A 53 4.78 12.99 13.34
N ILE A 54 4.79 12.54 14.60
CA ILE A 54 5.33 13.27 15.76
C ILE A 54 6.78 13.73 15.52
N ALA A 55 7.58 12.92 14.81
CA ALA A 55 9.00 13.20 14.58
C ALA A 55 9.25 14.30 13.53
N LYS A 56 8.30 14.58 12.62
CA LYS A 56 8.49 15.49 11.49
C LYS A 56 7.51 16.66 11.46
N SER A 57 6.64 16.78 12.48
CA SER A 57 5.55 17.76 12.50
C SER A 57 4.73 17.76 11.21
N LEU A 58 4.59 16.59 10.58
CA LEU A 58 3.90 16.42 9.31
C LEU A 58 2.46 15.97 9.61
N SER A 59 1.48 16.75 9.15
CA SER A 59 0.07 16.33 9.12
C SER A 59 -0.18 15.58 7.83
N ILE A 60 -0.71 14.37 7.97
CA ILE A 60 -1.02 13.44 6.90
C ILE A 60 -2.54 13.24 6.92
N PRO A 61 -3.28 13.98 6.07
CA PRO A 61 -4.72 13.79 5.96
C PRO A 61 -5.01 12.50 5.20
N ILE A 62 -5.89 11.67 5.76
CA ILE A 62 -6.54 10.56 5.05
C ILE A 62 -7.98 10.96 4.76
N ARG A 63 -8.41 10.75 3.52
CA ARG A 63 -9.75 11.09 3.01
C ARG A 63 -10.33 9.92 2.22
N LEU A 64 -11.65 9.84 2.16
CA LEU A 64 -12.35 8.93 1.27
C LEU A 64 -12.78 9.70 0.02
N GLN A 65 -12.28 9.30 -1.15
CA GLN A 65 -12.64 9.88 -2.44
C GLN A 65 -12.96 8.75 -3.42
N GLU A 66 -14.09 8.85 -4.13
CA GLU A 66 -14.53 7.86 -5.13
C GLU A 66 -14.60 6.41 -4.57
N GLY A 67 -14.91 6.27 -3.28
CA GLY A 67 -14.97 4.96 -2.62
C GLY A 67 -13.59 4.37 -2.26
N GLN A 68 -12.51 5.14 -2.42
CA GLN A 68 -11.16 4.73 -2.09
C GLN A 68 -10.51 5.66 -1.07
N LEU A 69 -9.79 5.09 -0.09
CA LEU A 69 -8.99 5.89 0.85
C LEU A 69 -7.78 6.48 0.13
N GLN A 70 -7.54 7.76 0.36
CA GLN A 70 -6.41 8.50 -0.19
C GLN A 70 -5.71 9.26 0.93
N MET A 71 -4.39 9.21 0.91
CA MET A 71 -3.50 9.96 1.78
C MET A 71 -2.92 11.14 0.98
N LEU A 72 -2.90 12.36 1.52
CA LEU A 72 -2.21 13.47 0.85
C LEU A 72 -0.83 13.64 1.46
N MET A 73 0.21 13.42 0.66
CA MET A 73 1.59 13.68 1.06
C MET A 73 2.17 14.75 0.12
N HIS A 74 2.59 15.90 0.66
CA HIS A 74 3.08 17.03 -0.14
C HIS A 74 2.14 17.44 -1.30
N ASN A 75 0.82 17.48 -1.04
CA ASN A 75 -0.24 17.71 -2.04
C ASN A 75 -0.39 16.65 -3.14
N ASN A 76 0.33 15.53 -3.06
CA ASN A 76 0.13 14.40 -3.96
C ASN A 76 -0.83 13.39 -3.32
N PRO A 77 -1.97 13.07 -3.98
CA PRO A 77 -2.88 12.04 -3.52
C PRO A 77 -2.29 10.65 -3.77
N LEU A 78 -2.13 9.88 -2.70
CA LEU A 78 -1.64 8.52 -2.69
C LEU A 78 -2.81 7.59 -2.35
N ARG A 79 -3.14 6.71 -3.29
CA ARG A 79 -4.22 5.74 -3.12
C ARG A 79 -3.80 4.66 -2.14
N LEU A 80 -4.66 4.33 -1.19
CA LEU A 80 -4.42 3.27 -0.22
C LEU A 80 -5.17 2.01 -0.68
N LYS A 81 -4.46 0.88 -0.80
CA LYS A 81 -5.08 -0.43 -0.96
C LYS A 81 -4.98 -1.19 0.37
N PRO A 82 -6.10 -1.71 0.89
CA PRO A 82 -6.08 -2.50 2.11
C PRO A 82 -5.46 -3.87 1.86
N ILE A 83 -4.71 -4.34 2.84
CA ILE A 83 -3.98 -5.61 2.81
C ILE A 83 -4.27 -6.46 4.03
N GLY A 84 -4.72 -5.86 5.12
CA GLY A 84 -5.19 -6.56 6.31
C GLY A 84 -6.09 -5.64 7.10
N GLU A 85 -6.53 -6.11 8.26
CA GLU A 85 -7.26 -5.28 9.21
C GLU A 85 -6.37 -4.13 9.67
N ASP A 86 -6.79 -2.90 9.38
CA ASP A 86 -6.05 -1.66 9.69
C ASP A 86 -4.67 -1.51 8.98
N PHE A 87 -4.34 -2.39 8.03
CA PHE A 87 -3.11 -2.32 7.24
C PHE A 87 -3.39 -1.89 5.79
N PHE A 88 -2.61 -0.92 5.32
CA PHE A 88 -2.71 -0.34 3.98
C PHE A 88 -1.32 -0.20 3.37
N TYR A 89 -1.26 -0.25 2.04
CA TYR A 89 -0.08 0.18 1.30
C TYR A 89 -0.44 1.25 0.27
N GLU A 90 0.56 2.01 -0.13
CA GLU A 90 0.48 2.96 -1.23
C GLU A 90 0.38 2.21 -2.56
N TRP A 91 -0.80 2.29 -3.19
CA TRP A 91 -0.99 1.80 -4.55
C TRP A 91 -0.46 2.83 -5.54
N LEU A 92 0.76 2.60 -6.02
CA LEU A 92 1.27 3.30 -7.20
C LEU A 92 0.59 2.71 -8.44
N ASP A 93 -0.33 3.45 -9.06
CA ASP A 93 -0.76 3.14 -10.43
C ASP A 93 0.46 3.36 -11.33
N GLU A 94 0.92 2.31 -12.03
CA GLU A 94 2.13 2.33 -12.88
C GLU A 94 2.10 3.44 -13.94
N ARG A 95 0.93 4.03 -14.21
CA ARG A 95 0.75 5.20 -15.08
C ARG A 95 1.22 6.52 -14.49
N CYS A 96 1.37 6.64 -13.16
CA CYS A 96 1.91 7.85 -12.51
C CYS A 96 3.44 7.84 -12.42
N ALA A 97 4.08 6.68 -12.42
CA ALA A 97 5.54 6.56 -12.30
C ALA A 97 6.31 7.01 -13.56
N LEU A 98 5.63 7.10 -14.72
CA LEU A 98 6.23 7.48 -16.00
C LEU A 98 6.20 8.98 -16.30
N ASN A 99 5.49 9.79 -15.50
CA ASN A 99 5.34 11.24 -15.73
C ASN A 99 6.20 12.12 -14.81
N GLN A 100 7.19 11.54 -14.11
CA GLN A 100 8.15 12.29 -13.29
C GLN A 100 9.56 12.36 -13.92
N ARG A 101 9.66 12.33 -15.25
CA ARG A 101 10.91 12.62 -15.97
C ARG A 101 10.84 13.96 -16.68
#